data_AF-A0A7C3I8W9-F1
#
_entry.id   AF-A0A7C3I8W9-F1
#
_cell.length_a   1.000
_cell.length_b   1.000
_cell.length_c   1.000
_cell.angle_alpha   90.00
_cell.angle_beta   90.00
_cell.angle_gamma   90.00
#
_symmetry.space_group_name_H-M   'P 1'
#
loop_
_entity.id
_entity.type
_entity.pdbx_description
1 polymer ?
#
loop_
_entity_poly.entity_id
_entity_poly.type
_entity_poly.pdbx_seq_one_letter_code
_entity_poly.pdbx_strand_id
1 'polypeptide(L)'
;RGYTKGCQAPNDSVRRFCPNNPITRGEMAVFLVRAKMNSVFPTSTSGATGPTGCATGVALAFGDMFGLWSGCTPYFPDDVPANHPYFPYIQKLRELGITGGTGATTYSPDANITRGEMMVFLVRSFFP
;
A
#
# COMPACT_ATOMS: atom_id res chain seq x y z
N ARG A 1 5.42 2.66 15.07
CA ARG A 1 5.59 1.30 14.54
C ARG A 1 4.38 0.48 14.91
N GLY A 2 3.48 0.29 13.97
CA GLY A 2 2.29 -0.53 14.09
C GLY A 2 1.88 -0.93 12.68
N TYR A 3 1.42 -2.16 12.50
CA TYR A 3 0.92 -2.61 11.21
C TYR A 3 -0.35 -1.83 10.83
N THR A 4 -1.11 -1.36 11.84
CA THR A 4 -2.38 -0.66 11.74
C THR A 4 -2.28 0.78 12.26
N LYS A 5 -3.08 1.71 11.70
CA LYS A 5 -3.19 3.10 12.20
C LYS A 5 -4.14 3.25 13.40
N GLY A 6 -4.86 2.18 13.72
CA GLY A 6 -5.82 2.11 14.80
C GLY A 6 -7.22 2.58 14.42
N CYS A 7 -8.09 2.68 15.43
CA CYS A 7 -9.53 2.92 15.26
C CYS A 7 -9.93 4.39 15.03
N GLN A 8 -9.17 5.35 15.59
CA GLN A 8 -9.50 6.76 15.54
C GLN A 8 -8.58 7.49 14.55
N ALA A 9 -9.18 8.36 13.74
CA ALA A 9 -8.47 9.21 12.80
C ALA A 9 -7.46 10.15 13.49
N PRO A 10 -6.49 10.69 12.73
CA PRO A 10 -5.39 9.97 12.12
C PRO A 10 -4.31 9.66 13.16
N ASN A 11 -3.99 8.38 13.32
CA ASN A 11 -2.96 7.86 14.25
C ASN A 11 -3.39 7.97 15.72
N ASP A 12 -4.31 7.11 16.14
CA ASP A 12 -4.66 6.94 17.55
C ASP A 12 -3.38 6.70 18.37
N SER A 13 -3.10 7.60 19.32
CA SER A 13 -1.93 7.50 20.21
C SER A 13 -1.95 6.21 21.03
N VAL A 14 -3.14 5.64 21.22
CA VAL A 14 -3.39 4.40 21.95
C VAL A 14 -3.19 3.15 21.08
N ARG A 15 -2.99 3.29 19.75
CA ARG A 15 -2.75 2.20 18.79
C ARG A 15 -3.77 1.05 18.88
N ARG A 16 -5.03 1.37 19.19
CA ARG A 16 -6.10 0.37 19.37
C ARG A 16 -6.42 -0.30 18.04
N PHE A 17 -6.40 -1.63 18.01
CA PHE A 17 -6.84 -2.40 16.85
C PHE A 17 -8.38 -2.46 16.81
N CYS A 18 -8.98 -2.19 15.65
CA CYS A 18 -10.42 -2.27 15.41
C CYS A 18 -10.77 -3.58 14.68
N PRO A 19 -11.09 -4.68 15.40
CA PRO A 19 -11.33 -5.98 14.78
C PRO A 19 -12.64 -6.05 13.97
N ASN A 20 -13.60 -5.17 14.24
CA ASN A 20 -14.94 -5.21 13.62
C ASN A 20 -15.06 -4.30 12.40
N ASN A 21 -14.10 -3.42 12.16
CA ASN A 21 -14.16 -2.52 11.00
C ASN A 21 -13.75 -3.29 9.74
N PRO A 22 -14.51 -3.16 8.65
CA PRO A 22 -14.13 -3.77 7.40
C PRO A 22 -12.88 -3.08 6.85
N ILE A 23 -11.98 -3.88 6.29
CA ILE A 23 -10.71 -3.42 5.74
C ILE A 23 -10.93 -2.94 4.29
N THR A 24 -10.28 -1.86 3.89
CA THR A 24 -10.30 -1.40 2.49
C THR A 24 -9.18 -2.05 1.66
N ARG A 25 -9.34 -2.05 0.34
CA ARG A 25 -8.36 -2.67 -0.58
C ARG A 25 -7.00 -1.97 -0.54
N GLY A 26 -6.97 -0.66 -0.28
CA GLY A 26 -5.76 0.12 -0.07
C GLY A 26 -5.06 -0.24 1.24
N GLU A 27 -5.80 -0.39 2.33
CA GLU A 27 -5.27 -0.83 3.62
C GLU A 27 -4.68 -2.24 3.56
N MET A 28 -5.35 -3.16 2.85
CA MET A 28 -4.85 -4.51 2.64
C MET A 28 -3.49 -4.52 1.92
N ALA A 29 -3.29 -3.62 0.94
CA ALA A 29 -2.02 -3.49 0.25
C ALA A 29 -0.88 -3.10 1.20
N VAL A 30 -1.16 -2.19 2.13
CA VAL A 30 -0.21 -1.80 3.17
C VAL A 30 0.17 -2.99 4.04
N PHE A 31 -0.80 -3.81 4.46
CA PHE A 31 -0.51 -4.99 5.29
C PHE A 31 0.35 -6.01 4.56
N LEU A 32 0.01 -6.36 3.32
CA LEU A 32 0.74 -7.37 2.55
C LEU A 32 2.17 -6.94 2.25
N VAL A 33 2.36 -5.70 1.78
CA VAL A 33 3.70 -5.20 1.49
C VAL A 33 4.54 -5.17 2.77
N ARG A 34 3.98 -4.67 3.88
CA ARG A 34 4.69 -4.68 5.17
C ARG A 34 4.95 -6.09 5.70
N ALA A 35 4.05 -7.05 5.47
CA ALA A 35 4.23 -8.42 5.92
C ALA A 35 5.29 -9.16 5.09
N LYS A 36 5.25 -9.03 3.77
CA LYS A 36 6.13 -9.73 2.82
C LYS A 36 7.54 -9.10 2.73
N MET A 37 7.67 -7.79 2.91
CA MET A 37 8.92 -7.05 2.69
C MET A 37 9.64 -6.63 3.98
N ASN A 38 9.17 -7.05 5.16
CA ASN A 38 9.76 -6.70 6.44
C ASN A 38 11.24 -7.11 6.60
N SER A 39 11.69 -8.12 5.85
CA SER A 39 13.07 -8.64 5.88
C SER A 39 14.00 -7.99 4.85
N VAL A 40 13.46 -7.28 3.86
CA VAL A 40 14.24 -6.72 2.73
C VAL A 40 14.53 -5.23 2.92
N PHE A 41 13.65 -4.50 3.62
CA PHE A 41 13.86 -3.08 3.90
C PHE A 41 13.61 -2.81 5.40
N PRO A 42 14.64 -2.50 6.21
CA PRO A 42 14.42 -2.07 7.58
C PRO A 42 13.56 -0.79 7.54
N THR A 43 12.43 -0.83 8.25
CA THR A 43 11.33 0.14 8.25
C THR A 43 11.69 1.50 8.86
N SER A 44 12.81 2.09 8.46
CA SER A 44 13.17 3.47 8.79
C SER A 44 12.35 4.41 7.90
N THR A 45 11.65 5.34 8.55
CA THR A 45 10.94 6.51 7.98
C THR A 45 9.62 6.29 7.23
N SER A 46 8.72 5.44 7.73
CA SER A 46 7.28 5.61 7.46
C SER A 46 6.69 6.71 8.37
N GLY A 47 7.10 7.96 8.12
CA GLY A 47 6.72 9.13 8.90
C GLY A 47 6.95 10.47 8.20
N ALA A 48 7.50 10.49 6.99
CA ALA A 48 7.60 11.71 6.20
C ALA A 48 6.27 11.96 5.47
N THR A 49 5.44 12.81 6.05
CA THR A 49 4.46 13.58 5.30
C THR A 49 5.21 14.58 4.43
N GLY A 50 5.53 14.20 3.18
CA GLY A 50 6.01 15.13 2.15
C GLY A 50 6.75 14.47 0.98
N PRO A 51 6.60 15.00 -0.25
CA PRO A 51 5.31 15.05 -0.93
C PRO A 51 4.85 13.61 -1.16
N THR A 52 3.55 13.36 -1.04
CA THR A 52 2.95 12.05 -1.34
C THR A 52 3.09 11.64 -2.81
N GLY A 53 3.81 12.41 -3.64
CA GLY A 53 4.11 12.20 -5.05
C GLY A 53 5.45 11.51 -5.27
N CYS A 54 5.53 10.66 -6.28
CA CYS A 54 6.79 10.52 -7.00
C CYS A 54 7.19 11.94 -7.49
N ALA A 55 8.44 12.34 -7.33
CA ALA A 55 8.91 13.59 -7.91
C ALA A 55 9.85 13.22 -9.05
N THR A 56 9.41 13.48 -10.29
CA THR A 56 10.23 13.31 -11.48
C THR A 56 11.49 14.16 -11.32
N GLY A 57 12.66 13.52 -11.33
CA GLY A 57 13.95 14.21 -11.31
C GLY A 57 14.56 14.48 -9.94
N VAL A 58 13.96 14.02 -8.83
CA VAL A 58 14.67 13.97 -7.54
C VAL A 58 14.65 12.54 -7.01
N ALA A 59 15.83 11.95 -6.89
CA ALA A 59 16.04 10.79 -6.05
C ALA A 59 15.76 11.21 -4.60
N LEU A 60 14.51 11.07 -4.14
CA LEU A 60 14.18 11.32 -2.75
C LEU A 60 14.81 10.21 -1.91
N ALA A 61 16.00 10.53 -1.38
CA ALA A 61 16.87 9.66 -0.61
C ALA A 61 16.37 9.35 0.81
N PHE A 62 15.05 9.32 1.04
CA PHE A 62 14.46 8.91 2.32
C PHE A 62 13.16 8.13 2.10
N GLY A 63 13.17 6.82 2.43
CA GLY A 63 12.00 5.94 2.42
C GLY A 63 11.84 5.12 1.14
N ASP A 64 11.75 3.80 1.30
CA ASP A 64 11.87 2.74 0.31
C ASP A 64 10.81 2.81 -0.80
N MET A 65 11.19 3.30 -1.98
CA MET A 65 10.46 3.11 -3.24
C MET A 65 10.42 1.62 -3.66
N PHE A 66 10.50 0.66 -2.73
CA PHE A 66 10.46 -0.81 -2.87
C PHE A 66 11.18 -1.39 -4.10
N GLY A 67 12.20 -0.70 -4.62
CA GLY A 67 12.85 -1.02 -5.90
C GLY A 67 11.92 -0.97 -7.12
N LEU A 68 10.94 -0.06 -7.17
CA LEU A 68 10.11 0.18 -8.36
C LEU A 68 11.02 0.66 -9.50
N TRP A 69 11.08 -0.08 -10.61
CA TRP A 69 11.91 0.27 -11.79
C TRP A 69 11.24 1.36 -12.63
N SER A 70 9.91 1.46 -12.55
CA SER A 70 9.10 2.44 -13.26
C SER A 70 8.81 3.62 -12.35
N GLY A 71 9.69 4.61 -12.39
CA GLY A 71 9.46 5.90 -11.76
C GLY A 71 8.11 6.46 -12.16
N CYS A 72 7.42 7.09 -11.21
CA CYS A 72 6.32 8.02 -11.38
C CYS A 72 5.05 7.70 -12.16
N THR A 73 5.07 6.75 -13.09
CA THR A 73 3.93 6.41 -13.93
C THR A 73 3.01 5.50 -13.12
N PRO A 74 1.79 5.94 -12.78
CA PRO A 74 0.83 5.09 -12.07
C PRO A 74 0.34 3.97 -12.99
N TYR A 75 0.34 2.73 -12.51
CA TYR A 75 -0.36 1.62 -13.18
C TYR A 75 -1.89 1.81 -13.16
N PHE A 76 -2.39 2.55 -12.17
CA PHE A 76 -3.81 2.85 -11.98
C PHE A 76 -4.04 4.37 -11.93
N PRO A 77 -3.92 5.08 -13.08
CA PRO A 77 -3.95 6.54 -13.12
C PRO A 77 -5.27 7.16 -12.65
N ASP A 78 -6.39 6.45 -12.79
CA ASP A 78 -7.73 7.02 -12.55
C ASP A 78 -8.04 7.17 -11.05
N ASP A 79 -7.57 6.22 -10.22
CA ASP A 79 -7.88 6.19 -8.78
C ASP A 79 -6.67 6.46 -7.88
N VAL A 80 -5.46 6.13 -8.36
CA VAL A 80 -4.25 6.14 -7.54
C VAL A 80 -3.18 6.99 -8.26
N PRO A 81 -3.35 8.32 -8.28
CA PRO A 81 -2.34 9.21 -8.81
C PRO A 81 -1.05 9.09 -7.99
N ALA A 82 0.06 9.58 -8.55
CA ALA A 82 1.36 9.54 -7.89
C ALA A 82 1.33 10.13 -6.48
N ASN A 83 0.44 11.10 -6.21
CA ASN A 83 0.24 11.78 -4.93
C ASN A 83 -0.62 11.01 -3.89
N HIS A 84 -1.04 9.78 -4.18
CA HIS A 84 -1.98 9.04 -3.32
C HIS A 84 -1.25 8.36 -2.12
N PRO A 85 -1.80 8.36 -0.89
CA PRO A 85 -1.13 7.78 0.28
C PRO A 85 -0.83 6.28 0.16
N TYR A 86 -1.64 5.53 -0.59
CA TYR A 86 -1.43 4.11 -0.86
C TYR A 86 -0.63 3.81 -2.13
N PHE A 87 -0.22 4.83 -2.89
CA PHE A 87 0.49 4.69 -4.17
C PHE A 87 1.66 3.70 -4.14
N PRO A 88 2.67 3.84 -3.26
CA PRO A 88 3.85 2.97 -3.30
C PRO A 88 3.51 1.50 -3.02
N TYR A 89 2.54 1.24 -2.16
CA TYR A 89 2.12 -0.12 -1.79
C TYR A 89 1.36 -0.80 -2.94
N ILE A 90 0.44 -0.07 -3.58
CA ILE A 90 -0.39 -0.59 -4.68
C ILE A 90 0.46 -0.84 -5.92
N GLN A 91 1.37 0.08 -6.26
CA GLN A 91 2.34 -0.10 -7.35
C GLN A 91 3.15 -1.38 -7.12
N LYS A 92 3.64 -1.59 -5.88
CA LYS A 92 4.45 -2.77 -5.59
C LYS A 92 3.67 -4.08 -5.68
N LEU A 93 2.41 -4.10 -5.23
CA LEU A 93 1.56 -5.28 -5.41
C LEU A 93 1.35 -5.63 -6.89
N ARG A 94 1.23 -4.63 -7.77
CA ARG A 94 1.06 -4.85 -9.21
C ARG A 94 2.31 -5.43 -9.85
N GLU A 95 3.49 -4.91 -9.50
CA GLU A 95 4.78 -5.45 -9.97
C GLU A 95 4.99 -6.90 -9.54
N LEU A 96 4.54 -7.25 -8.33
CA LEU A 96 4.61 -8.62 -7.82
C LEU A 96 3.55 -9.54 -8.41
N GLY A 97 2.65 -9.04 -9.28
CA GLY A 97 1.56 -9.82 -9.85
C GLY A 97 0.48 -10.25 -8.84
N ILE A 98 0.48 -9.66 -7.64
CA ILE A 98 -0.48 -10.02 -6.58
C ILE A 98 -1.88 -9.48 -6.92
N THR A 99 -1.94 -8.33 -7.59
CA THR A 99 -3.20 -7.66 -7.94
C THR A 99 -3.21 -7.13 -9.36
N GLY A 100 -4.35 -7.30 -10.04
CA GLY A 100 -4.61 -6.76 -11.37
C GLY A 100 -5.39 -5.44 -11.38
N GLY A 101 -5.87 -4.97 -10.23
CA GLY A 101 -6.85 -3.87 -10.17
C GLY A 101 -8.29 -4.36 -10.11
N THR A 102 -9.24 -3.44 -10.22
CA THR A 102 -10.68 -3.72 -10.43
C THR A 102 -11.03 -3.56 -11.91
N GLY A 103 -10.32 -2.69 -12.63
CA GLY A 103 -10.39 -2.52 -14.08
C GLY A 103 -9.00 -2.40 -14.71
N ALA A 104 -8.96 -1.96 -15.96
CA ALA A 104 -7.71 -1.79 -16.70
C ALA A 104 -6.80 -0.70 -16.09
N THR A 105 -7.40 0.38 -15.60
CA THR A 105 -6.74 1.60 -15.10
C THR A 105 -7.17 1.98 -13.68
N THR A 106 -8.00 1.15 -13.04
CA THR A 106 -8.60 1.41 -11.73
C THR A 106 -8.25 0.33 -10.71
N TYR A 107 -8.09 0.74 -9.45
CA TYR A 107 -7.76 -0.13 -8.32
C TYR A 107 -8.82 -0.13 -7.22
N SER A 108 -9.57 0.97 -7.08
CA SER A 108 -10.59 1.20 -6.04
C SER A 108 -10.03 1.01 -4.62
N PRO A 109 -9.12 1.90 -4.15
CA PRO A 109 -8.45 1.74 -2.86
C PRO A 109 -9.40 1.80 -1.65
N ASP A 110 -10.46 2.60 -1.73
CA ASP A 110 -11.41 2.79 -0.62
C ASP A 110 -12.52 1.72 -0.58
N ALA A 111 -12.60 0.87 -1.61
CA ALA A 111 -13.57 -0.20 -1.64
C ALA A 111 -13.27 -1.24 -0.55
N ASN A 112 -14.30 -1.64 0.20
CA ASN A 112 -14.19 -2.72 1.16
C ASN A 112 -13.99 -4.06 0.45
N ILE A 113 -13.10 -4.87 1.00
CA ILE A 113 -12.86 -6.21 0.49
C ILE A 113 -13.72 -7.24 1.22
N THR A 114 -14.22 -8.21 0.46
CA THR A 114 -14.85 -9.40 1.02
C THR A 114 -13.79 -10.35 1.59
N ARG A 115 -14.22 -11.26 2.48
CA ARG A 115 -13.33 -12.30 3.02
C ARG A 115 -12.69 -13.18 1.93
N GLY A 116 -13.42 -13.43 0.84
CA GLY A 116 -12.91 -14.19 -0.30
C GLY A 116 -11.76 -13.46 -1.00
N GLU A 117 -11.93 -12.16 -1.28
CA GLU A 117 -10.88 -11.35 -1.90
C GLU A 117 -9.66 -11.23 -1.01
N MET A 118 -9.85 -11.08 0.30
CA MET A 118 -8.74 -11.08 1.27
C MET A 118 -7.90 -12.36 1.18
N MET A 119 -8.54 -13.53 1.07
CA MET A 119 -7.82 -14.80 0.91
C MET A 119 -7.05 -14.85 -0.40
N VAL A 120 -7.64 -14.39 -1.51
CA VAL A 120 -6.97 -14.34 -2.81
C VAL A 120 -5.68 -13.51 -2.74
N PHE A 121 -5.73 -12.36 -2.08
CA PHE A 121 -4.56 -11.53 -1.84
C PHE A 121 -3.48 -12.25 -1.03
N LEU A 122 -3.87 -12.92 0.07
CA LEU A 122 -2.92 -13.66 0.92
C LEU A 122 -2.28 -14.83 0.17
N VAL A 123 -3.08 -15.62 -0.54
CA VAL A 123 -2.59 -16.77 -1.31
C VAL A 123 -1.60 -16.29 -2.37
N ARG A 124 -1.95 -15.30 -3.19
CA ARG A 124 -1.04 -14.74 -4.20
C ARG A 124 0.22 -14.10 -3.61
N SER A 125 0.16 -13.61 -2.38
CA SER A 125 1.31 -12.96 -1.74
C SER A 125 2.31 -13.95 -1.18
N PHE A 126 1.87 -15.08 -0.63
CA PHE A 126 2.73 -16.04 0.08
C PHE A 126 2.95 -17.36 -0.66
N PHE A 127 2.03 -17.73 -1.56
CA PHE A 127 2.06 -18.97 -2.33
C PHE A 127 2.09 -18.60 -3.83
N PRO A 128 3.30 -18.41 -4.39
CA PRO A 128 3.48 -18.09 -5.80
C PRO A 128 3.14 -19.28 -6.71
#